data_AF-A0A6J7ANJ9-F1
#
_entry.id   AF-A0A6J7ANJ9-F1
#
_cell.length_a   1.000
_cell.length_b   1.000
_cell.length_c   1.000
_cell.angle_alpha   90.00
_cell.angle_beta   90.00
_cell.angle_gamma   90.00
#
_symmetry.space_group_name_H-M   'P 1'
#
loop_
_entity.id
_entity.type
_entity.pdbx_description
1 polymer ?
#
loop_
_entity_poly.entity_id
_entity_poly.type
_entity_poly.pdbx_seq_one_letter_code
_entity_poly.pdbx_strand_id
1 'polypeptide(L)'
;MGEPGRSARKTLADLGLVLAGAVVLILYSSYGRPIWIDENLHFAMGQMDVGYVLKTIHNTTTEINHGQTGVYMFIDWILLRVLGANSVALRLPSLVAGGALLFCAVMFFRVRNFSYAWQYLILVVLAGQSFLMYFVGEARPYMFLAATAVATLAYYQYSPALRKSWVPRFIGIFGVCVGALMHAYYPLMLVIILFFSVSKAVRDGFLQRNTRSFLTFLNLPLLVTGAILYLAVGAFTWLRGTPEFGYDPFQSLGSPQGAVQSLIRDHFSTIWDWSNTWIVLVLVVVISLSLGRFRGVGRLAAPLALLFLAVGSSFVVSLASYLRDYWIMERQWVAGIALGSVALVWFFAELYKAGSRTDSWALRVPAFVFAALALISCYGAVQGQISMLQSYREAKLALESDTRTLDQLISERSEWPYIANINIARGGQVWPIFTEWYGRQAGMREN
;
A
#
# COMPACT_ATOMS: atom_id res chain seq x y z
N MET A 1 19.97 38.84 -0.02
CA MET A 1 20.83 37.70 0.36
C MET A 1 20.07 36.85 1.36
N GLY A 2 19.70 35.61 1.02
CA GLY A 2 18.94 34.74 1.91
C GLY A 2 19.81 34.27 3.07
N GLU A 3 19.31 34.33 4.31
CA GLU A 3 20.05 33.92 5.49
C GLU A 3 20.56 32.47 5.35
N PRO A 4 21.89 32.24 5.39
CA PRO A 4 22.48 30.91 5.20
C PRO A 4 21.93 29.85 6.17
N GLY A 5 21.46 30.26 7.36
CA GLY A 5 20.85 29.37 8.35
C GLY A 5 19.52 28.73 7.92
N ARG A 6 18.73 29.37 7.04
CA ARG A 6 17.42 28.83 6.61
C ARG A 6 17.59 27.66 5.63
N SER A 7 18.64 27.68 4.82
CA SER A 7 18.97 26.59 3.90
C SER A 7 19.41 25.34 4.66
N ALA A 8 20.33 25.49 5.62
CA ALA A 8 20.85 24.37 6.41
C ALA A 8 19.75 23.64 7.21
N ARG A 9 18.85 24.38 7.88
CA ARG A 9 17.72 23.77 8.62
C ARG A 9 16.78 22.96 7.73
N LYS A 10 16.53 23.44 6.50
CA LYS A 10 15.71 22.74 5.52
C LYS A 10 16.36 21.42 5.10
N THR A 11 17.65 21.47 4.77
CA THR A 11 18.43 20.28 4.38
C THR A 11 18.47 19.23 5.49
N LEU A 12 18.69 19.64 6.75
CA LEU A 12 18.65 18.72 7.89
C LEU A 12 17.27 18.08 8.08
N ALA A 13 16.20 18.86 7.94
CA ALA A 13 14.84 18.34 8.06
C ALA A 13 14.48 17.37 6.91
N ASP A 14 14.94 17.64 5.69
CA ASP A 14 14.78 16.75 4.54
C ASP A 14 15.58 15.44 4.73
N LEU A 15 16.82 15.53 5.22
CA LEU A 15 17.64 14.36 5.55
C LEU A 15 16.98 13.49 6.62
N GLY A 16 16.47 14.11 7.69
CA GLY A 16 15.79 13.35 8.74
C GLY A 16 14.52 12.65 8.25
N LEU A 17 13.77 13.21 7.29
CA LEU A 17 12.62 12.53 6.67
C LEU A 17 13.06 11.31 5.86
N VAL A 18 14.17 11.42 5.13
CA VAL A 18 14.74 10.29 4.38
C VAL A 18 15.20 9.19 5.33
N LEU A 19 15.91 9.54 6.40
CA LEU A 19 16.36 8.57 7.41
C LEU A 19 15.18 7.91 8.12
N ALA A 20 14.16 8.68 8.52
CA ALA A 20 12.95 8.13 9.12
C ALA A 20 12.24 7.16 8.17
N GLY A 21 12.09 7.51 6.89
CA GLY A 21 11.53 6.62 5.88
C GLY A 21 12.36 5.33 5.70
N ALA A 22 13.68 5.45 5.64
CA ALA A 22 14.58 4.29 5.53
C ALA A 22 14.48 3.35 6.75
N VAL A 23 14.40 3.89 7.96
CA VAL A 23 14.19 3.09 9.18
C VAL A 23 12.88 2.32 9.11
N VAL A 24 11.79 2.96 8.68
CA VAL A 24 10.50 2.30 8.49
C VAL A 24 10.60 1.16 7.45
N LEU A 25 11.28 1.39 6.32
CA LEU A 25 11.46 0.34 5.31
C LEU A 25 12.31 -0.83 5.81
N ILE A 26 13.39 -0.58 6.53
CA ILE A 26 14.24 -1.63 7.10
C ILE A 26 13.43 -2.49 8.08
N LEU A 27 12.70 -1.82 8.97
CA LEU A 27 11.86 -2.47 9.97
C LEU A 27 10.81 -3.40 9.35
N TYR A 28 10.17 -2.95 8.26
CA TYR A 28 9.14 -3.70 7.54
C TYR A 28 9.65 -4.51 6.35
N SER A 29 10.97 -4.60 6.15
CA SER A 29 11.57 -5.32 5.03
C SER A 29 11.29 -6.82 5.06
N SER A 30 10.89 -7.34 6.23
CA SER A 30 10.78 -8.77 6.50
C SER A 30 12.05 -9.55 6.17
N TYR A 31 13.21 -8.92 6.41
CA TYR A 31 14.49 -9.58 6.26
C TYR A 31 14.53 -10.88 7.09
N GLY A 32 14.85 -11.99 6.43
CA GLY A 32 14.91 -13.31 7.04
C GLY A 32 13.57 -14.01 7.24
N ARG A 33 12.42 -13.36 6.97
CA ARG A 33 11.10 -14.00 7.05
C ARG A 33 11.00 -15.13 6.01
N PRO A 34 10.67 -16.38 6.41
CA PRO A 34 10.40 -17.44 5.46
C PRO A 34 9.28 -17.08 4.49
N ILE A 35 9.39 -17.49 3.22
CA ILE A 35 8.32 -17.27 2.25
C ILE A 35 7.11 -18.14 2.57
N TRP A 36 5.91 -17.58 2.38
CA TRP A 36 4.63 -18.30 2.57
C TRP A 36 4.13 -18.92 1.26
N ILE A 37 3.03 -19.69 1.28
CA ILE A 37 2.47 -20.35 0.07
C ILE A 37 2.22 -19.38 -1.07
N ASP A 38 1.76 -18.19 -0.73
CA ASP A 38 1.44 -17.10 -1.64
C ASP A 38 2.69 -16.59 -2.40
N GLU A 39 3.81 -16.44 -1.70
CA GLU A 39 5.11 -16.06 -2.26
C GLU A 39 5.79 -17.24 -2.98
N ASN A 40 5.53 -18.47 -2.51
CA ASN A 40 6.06 -19.69 -3.11
C ASN A 40 5.57 -19.90 -4.55
N LEU A 41 4.35 -19.45 -4.87
CA LEU A 41 3.83 -19.45 -6.24
C LEU A 41 4.70 -18.61 -7.19
N HIS A 42 5.17 -17.44 -6.75
CA HIS A 42 6.04 -16.59 -7.55
C HIS A 42 7.46 -17.14 -7.57
N PHE A 43 7.95 -17.64 -6.43
CA PHE A 43 9.26 -18.27 -6.31
C PHE A 43 9.43 -19.45 -7.29
N ALA A 44 8.40 -20.27 -7.44
CA ALA A 44 8.40 -21.41 -8.35
C ALA A 44 8.62 -21.05 -9.83
N MET A 45 8.32 -19.80 -10.20
CA MET A 45 8.56 -19.31 -11.56
C MET A 45 10.04 -19.10 -11.86
N GLY A 46 10.90 -18.94 -10.85
CA GLY A 46 12.30 -18.51 -11.02
C GLY A 46 13.19 -19.40 -11.90
N GLN A 47 12.79 -20.65 -12.20
CA GLN A 47 13.49 -21.50 -13.18
C GLN A 47 12.85 -21.61 -14.55
N MET A 48 11.62 -21.12 -14.70
CA MET A 48 10.89 -21.22 -15.96
C MET A 48 11.63 -20.44 -17.06
N ASP A 49 11.63 -20.97 -18.28
CA ASP A 49 12.01 -20.16 -19.44
C ASP A 49 10.96 -19.06 -19.70
N VAL A 50 11.32 -18.09 -20.54
CA VAL A 50 10.47 -16.93 -20.81
C VAL A 50 9.13 -17.30 -21.45
N GLY A 51 9.09 -18.33 -22.31
CA GLY A 51 7.85 -18.76 -22.95
C GLY A 51 6.93 -19.44 -21.93
N TYR A 52 7.50 -20.30 -21.10
CA TYR A 52 6.77 -21.02 -20.07
C TYR A 52 6.23 -20.08 -18.98
N VAL A 53 7.01 -19.13 -18.47
CA VAL A 53 6.52 -18.18 -17.44
C VAL A 53 5.39 -17.31 -17.97
N LEU A 54 5.44 -16.86 -19.23
CA LEU A 54 4.36 -16.09 -19.84
C LEU A 54 3.08 -16.92 -19.98
N LYS A 55 3.21 -18.20 -20.37
CA LYS A 55 2.09 -19.15 -20.39
C LYS A 55 1.52 -19.38 -18.99
N THR A 56 2.37 -19.50 -17.97
CA THR A 56 1.95 -19.68 -16.58
C THR A 56 1.21 -18.46 -16.04
N ILE A 57 1.73 -17.25 -16.28
CA ILE A 57 1.06 -16.00 -15.92
C ILE A 57 -0.30 -15.91 -16.61
N HIS A 58 -0.33 -16.20 -17.91
CA HIS A 58 -1.57 -16.24 -18.68
C HIS A 58 -2.56 -17.21 -18.05
N ASN A 59 -2.19 -18.47 -17.80
CA ASN A 59 -3.15 -19.47 -17.34
C ASN A 59 -3.61 -19.26 -15.89
N THR A 60 -2.78 -18.69 -15.02
CA THR A 60 -3.08 -18.64 -13.58
C THR A 60 -3.64 -17.31 -13.06
N THR A 61 -3.55 -16.22 -13.82
CA THR A 61 -4.03 -14.89 -13.37
C THR A 61 -5.56 -14.76 -13.27
N THR A 62 -6.31 -15.66 -13.89
CA THR A 62 -7.78 -15.68 -13.79
C THR A 62 -8.30 -16.44 -12.57
N GLU A 63 -7.61 -17.51 -12.17
CA GLU A 63 -8.08 -18.43 -11.12
C GLU A 63 -7.22 -18.38 -9.86
N ILE A 64 -5.98 -18.82 -9.95
CA ILE A 64 -5.11 -19.05 -8.78
C ILE A 64 -4.49 -17.76 -8.27
N ASN A 65 -3.94 -16.97 -9.18
CA ASN A 65 -3.37 -15.67 -8.89
C ASN A 65 -4.39 -14.56 -9.17
N HIS A 66 -5.64 -14.80 -8.80
CA HIS A 66 -6.72 -13.85 -8.98
C HIS A 66 -6.40 -12.49 -8.34
N GLY A 67 -6.84 -11.42 -8.99
CA GLY A 67 -6.61 -10.04 -8.53
C GLY A 67 -5.22 -9.47 -8.88
N GLN A 68 -4.39 -10.20 -9.64
CA GLN A 68 -3.06 -9.78 -10.05
C GLN A 68 -2.96 -9.57 -11.56
N THR A 69 -2.04 -8.70 -11.97
CA THR A 69 -1.85 -8.33 -13.39
C THR A 69 -0.84 -9.16 -14.15
N GLY A 70 -0.09 -10.04 -13.47
CA GLY A 70 1.02 -10.79 -14.04
C GLY A 70 2.33 -10.02 -14.21
N VAL A 71 2.30 -8.69 -14.30
CA VAL A 71 3.52 -7.85 -14.41
C VAL A 71 4.41 -8.02 -13.19
N TYR A 72 3.82 -8.03 -11.99
CA TYR A 72 4.56 -8.26 -10.75
C TYR A 72 5.28 -9.63 -10.76
N MET A 73 4.57 -10.70 -11.14
CA MET A 73 5.16 -12.04 -11.26
C MET A 73 6.30 -12.09 -12.29
N PHE A 74 6.15 -11.38 -13.41
CA PHE A 74 7.19 -11.32 -14.43
C PHE A 74 8.43 -10.58 -13.92
N ILE A 75 8.26 -9.53 -13.12
CA ILE A 75 9.39 -8.85 -12.45
C ILE A 75 10.06 -9.78 -11.45
N ASP A 76 9.30 -10.50 -10.62
CA ASP A 76 9.85 -11.48 -9.69
C ASP A 76 10.64 -12.56 -10.43
N TRP A 77 10.11 -13.06 -11.56
CA TRP A 77 10.83 -13.99 -12.43
C TRP A 77 12.17 -13.41 -12.89
N ILE A 78 12.21 -12.18 -13.41
CA ILE A 78 13.47 -11.52 -13.81
C ILE A 78 14.45 -11.47 -12.63
N LEU A 79 13.98 -11.04 -11.46
CA LEU A 79 14.80 -10.89 -10.28
C LEU A 79 15.37 -12.23 -9.79
N LEU A 80 14.57 -13.28 -9.76
CA LEU A 80 15.02 -14.63 -9.39
C LEU A 80 15.96 -15.25 -10.45
N ARG A 81 15.79 -14.93 -11.73
CA ARG A 81 16.72 -15.36 -12.78
C ARG A 81 18.09 -14.72 -12.64
N VAL A 82 18.14 -13.45 -12.23
CA VAL A 82 19.39 -12.69 -12.09
C VAL A 82 20.07 -12.95 -10.74
N LEU A 83 19.30 -13.00 -9.65
CA LEU A 83 19.82 -13.04 -8.27
C LEU A 83 19.72 -14.43 -7.64
N GLY A 84 19.08 -15.40 -8.30
CA GLY A 84 18.89 -16.75 -7.80
C GLY A 84 17.76 -16.87 -6.77
N ALA A 85 17.78 -17.96 -6.01
CA ALA A 85 16.85 -18.25 -4.93
C ALA A 85 17.07 -17.28 -3.76
N ASN A 86 16.35 -16.14 -3.78
CA ASN A 86 16.54 -15.07 -2.81
C ASN A 86 15.20 -14.41 -2.43
N SER A 87 14.83 -14.45 -1.15
CA SER A 87 13.58 -13.86 -0.65
C SER A 87 13.57 -12.33 -0.69
N VAL A 88 14.73 -11.68 -0.55
CA VAL A 88 14.84 -10.22 -0.68
C VAL A 88 14.64 -9.79 -2.13
N ALA A 89 15.21 -10.53 -3.08
CA ALA A 89 14.96 -10.30 -4.51
C ALA A 89 13.47 -10.40 -4.84
N LEU A 90 12.80 -11.43 -4.31
CA LEU A 90 11.36 -11.64 -4.48
C LEU A 90 10.52 -10.48 -3.89
N ARG A 91 10.95 -9.89 -2.77
CA ARG A 91 10.21 -8.81 -2.08
C ARG A 91 10.63 -7.40 -2.53
N LEU A 92 11.70 -7.27 -3.31
CA LEU A 92 12.26 -6.00 -3.74
C LEU A 92 11.22 -5.08 -4.42
N PRO A 93 10.33 -5.57 -5.31
CA PRO A 93 9.30 -4.71 -5.90
C PRO A 93 8.39 -4.07 -4.84
N SER A 94 7.95 -4.85 -3.83
CA SER A 94 7.14 -4.34 -2.72
C SER A 94 7.91 -3.35 -1.83
N LEU A 95 9.21 -3.57 -1.61
CA LEU A 95 10.07 -2.64 -0.89
C LEU A 95 10.16 -1.28 -1.59
N VAL A 96 10.32 -1.30 -2.92
CA VAL A 96 10.33 -0.09 -3.75
C VAL A 96 8.99 0.62 -3.68
N ALA A 97 7.88 -0.13 -3.75
CA ALA A 97 6.53 0.43 -3.60
C ALA A 97 6.31 1.05 -2.20
N GLY A 98 6.78 0.40 -1.14
CA GLY A 98 6.76 0.94 0.22
C GLY A 98 7.53 2.26 0.32
N GLY A 99 8.72 2.34 -0.28
CA GLY A 99 9.48 3.59 -0.33
C GLY A 99 8.76 4.69 -1.09
N ALA A 100 8.11 4.34 -2.22
CA ALA A 100 7.31 5.27 -2.99
C ALA A 100 6.07 5.75 -2.23
N LEU A 101 5.40 4.89 -1.44
CA LEU A 101 4.29 5.25 -0.55
C LEU A 101 4.73 6.31 0.46
N LEU A 102 5.82 6.06 1.21
CA LEU A 102 6.34 6.99 2.22
C LEU A 102 6.73 8.33 1.59
N PHE A 103 7.42 8.30 0.45
CA PHE A 103 7.78 9.50 -0.30
C PHE A 103 6.55 10.29 -0.76
N CYS A 104 5.58 9.64 -1.39
CA CYS A 104 4.39 10.31 -1.92
C CYS A 104 3.51 10.88 -0.80
N ALA A 105 3.42 10.20 0.34
CA ALA A 105 2.73 10.69 1.52
C ALA A 105 3.40 11.99 2.03
N VAL A 106 4.72 12.03 2.19
CA VAL A 106 5.46 13.26 2.54
C VAL A 106 5.22 14.38 1.53
N MET A 107 5.28 14.06 0.23
CA MET A 107 5.07 15.04 -0.83
C MET A 107 3.64 15.62 -0.84
N PHE A 108 2.62 14.83 -0.47
CA PHE A 108 1.24 15.30 -0.30
C PHE A 108 1.14 16.41 0.77
N PHE A 109 1.82 16.25 1.90
CA PHE A 109 1.85 17.27 2.96
C PHE A 109 2.70 18.47 2.56
N ARG A 110 3.82 18.22 1.85
CA ARG A 110 4.74 19.25 1.39
C ARG A 110 4.08 20.22 0.41
N VAL A 111 3.38 19.72 -0.61
CA VAL A 111 2.69 20.57 -1.60
C VAL A 111 1.56 21.40 -0.99
N ARG A 112 1.02 20.98 0.16
CA ARG A 112 0.03 21.75 0.96
C ARG A 112 0.65 22.77 1.91
N ASN A 113 1.97 22.89 1.94
CA ASN A 113 2.71 23.76 2.85
C ASN A 113 2.44 23.43 4.33
N PHE A 114 2.32 22.14 4.68
CA PHE A 114 2.37 21.73 6.07
C PHE A 114 3.81 21.68 6.57
N SER A 115 4.00 21.96 7.87
CA SER A 115 5.32 21.94 8.50
C SER A 115 5.94 20.55 8.48
N TYR A 116 7.25 20.50 8.73
CA TYR A 116 7.99 19.24 8.83
C TYR A 116 7.40 18.29 9.88
N ALA A 117 6.87 18.80 10.99
CA ALA A 117 6.24 17.97 12.02
C ALA A 117 5.12 17.08 11.46
N TRP A 118 4.27 17.60 10.57
CA TRP A 118 3.21 16.81 9.91
C TRP A 118 3.77 15.83 8.88
N GLN A 119 4.89 16.17 8.23
CA GLN A 119 5.59 15.27 7.31
C GLN A 119 6.25 14.09 8.07
N TYR A 120 6.78 14.31 9.27
CA TYR A 120 7.24 13.22 10.14
C TYR A 120 6.06 12.42 10.69
N LEU A 121 4.98 13.09 11.11
CA LEU A 121 3.83 12.42 11.70
C LEU A 121 3.16 11.45 10.72
N ILE A 122 3.10 11.75 9.42
CA ILE A 122 2.57 10.77 8.45
C ILE A 122 3.47 9.54 8.34
N LEU A 123 4.79 9.65 8.48
CA LEU A 123 5.69 8.49 8.53
C LEU A 123 5.46 7.68 9.81
N VAL A 124 5.25 8.34 10.95
CA VAL A 124 4.90 7.68 12.23
C VAL A 124 3.57 6.94 12.12
N VAL A 125 2.54 7.56 11.55
CA VAL A 125 1.23 6.94 11.36
C VAL A 125 1.34 5.73 10.44
N LEU A 126 2.03 5.84 9.30
CA LEU A 126 2.25 4.71 8.41
C LEU A 126 3.06 3.60 9.09
N ALA A 127 4.10 3.94 9.87
CA ALA A 127 4.85 2.96 10.65
C ALA A 127 4.01 2.26 11.73
N GLY A 128 2.99 2.93 12.28
CA GLY A 128 2.00 2.34 13.20
C GLY A 128 0.92 1.51 12.51
N GLN A 129 0.75 1.65 11.19
CA GLN A 129 -0.20 0.84 10.39
C GLN A 129 0.42 -0.52 10.05
N SER A 130 0.61 -1.37 11.06
CA SER A 130 1.31 -2.66 10.94
C SER A 130 0.74 -3.55 9.83
N PHE A 131 -0.59 -3.62 9.70
CA PHE A 131 -1.25 -4.39 8.64
C PHE A 131 -0.90 -3.90 7.23
N LEU A 132 -0.98 -2.58 6.98
CA LEU A 132 -0.58 -2.01 5.70
C LEU A 132 0.91 -2.24 5.44
N MET A 133 1.74 -1.99 6.44
CA MET A 133 3.20 -2.05 6.30
C MET A 133 3.75 -3.47 6.20
N TYR A 134 3.01 -4.48 6.66
CA TYR A 134 3.33 -5.89 6.44
C TYR A 134 3.53 -6.22 4.96
N PHE A 135 2.74 -5.61 4.06
CA PHE A 135 2.86 -5.83 2.61
C PHE A 135 4.13 -5.23 2.00
N VAL A 136 4.91 -4.42 2.74
CA VAL A 136 6.23 -3.94 2.26
C VAL A 136 7.21 -5.11 2.15
N GLY A 137 7.09 -6.07 3.07
CA GLY A 137 7.91 -7.29 3.13
C GLY A 137 7.22 -8.53 2.58
N GLU A 138 6.21 -8.37 1.71
CA GLU A 138 5.52 -9.49 1.06
C GLU A 138 5.63 -9.36 -0.46
N ALA A 139 5.98 -10.45 -1.14
CA ALA A 139 6.12 -10.49 -2.60
C ALA A 139 4.76 -10.54 -3.35
N ARG A 140 3.93 -9.52 -3.13
CA ARG A 140 2.59 -9.38 -3.71
C ARG A 140 2.34 -7.92 -4.17
N PRO A 141 1.44 -7.70 -5.15
CA PRO A 141 1.20 -6.36 -5.71
C PRO A 141 0.42 -5.39 -4.80
N TYR A 142 -0.01 -5.81 -3.62
CA TYR A 142 -0.84 -5.00 -2.70
C TYR A 142 -0.17 -3.67 -2.32
N MET A 143 1.13 -3.69 -2.03
CA MET A 143 1.86 -2.47 -1.68
C MET A 143 1.94 -1.50 -2.87
N PHE A 144 1.99 -1.98 -4.12
CA PHE A 144 1.88 -1.10 -5.29
C PHE A 144 0.52 -0.42 -5.38
N LEU A 145 -0.57 -1.13 -5.08
CA LEU A 145 -1.91 -0.51 -5.09
C LEU A 145 -2.00 0.63 -4.07
N ALA A 146 -1.49 0.41 -2.85
CA ALA A 146 -1.43 1.45 -1.82
C ALA A 146 -0.55 2.65 -2.25
N ALA A 147 0.69 2.37 -2.69
CA ALA A 147 1.65 3.39 -3.10
C ALA A 147 1.15 4.23 -4.28
N THR A 148 0.58 3.58 -5.30
CA THR A 148 0.09 4.23 -6.52
C THR A 148 -1.19 5.02 -6.26
N ALA A 149 -2.07 4.56 -5.37
CA ALA A 149 -3.22 5.35 -4.91
C ALA A 149 -2.77 6.66 -4.21
N VAL A 150 -1.82 6.57 -3.28
CA VAL A 150 -1.29 7.78 -2.60
C VAL A 150 -0.50 8.67 -3.54
N ALA A 151 0.26 8.10 -4.48
CA ALA A 151 0.97 8.85 -5.52
C ALA A 151 -0.01 9.61 -6.42
N THR A 152 -1.06 8.96 -6.92
CA THR A 152 -2.10 9.61 -7.74
C THR A 152 -2.79 10.71 -6.94
N LEU A 153 -3.14 10.47 -5.69
CA LEU A 153 -3.68 11.51 -4.80
C LEU A 153 -2.72 12.70 -4.71
N ALA A 154 -1.43 12.47 -4.43
CA ALA A 154 -0.40 13.51 -4.31
C ALA A 154 -0.19 14.30 -5.61
N TYR A 155 -0.14 13.62 -6.75
CA TYR A 155 0.00 14.22 -8.08
C TYR A 155 -1.09 15.26 -8.35
N TYR A 156 -2.35 14.94 -8.05
CA TYR A 156 -3.47 15.86 -8.28
C TYR A 156 -3.52 17.03 -7.29
N GLN A 157 -2.67 17.07 -6.27
CA GLN A 157 -2.53 18.23 -5.39
C GLN A 157 -1.63 19.32 -5.97
N TYR A 158 -0.78 18.99 -6.94
CA TYR A 158 -0.01 19.98 -7.67
C TYR A 158 -0.92 20.74 -8.64
N SER A 159 -0.68 22.05 -8.79
CA SER A 159 -1.29 22.82 -9.87
C SER A 159 -0.78 22.32 -11.23
N PRO A 160 -1.56 22.45 -12.32
CA PRO A 160 -1.13 22.00 -13.64
C PRO A 160 0.22 22.56 -14.10
N ALA A 161 0.56 23.80 -13.69
CA ALA A 161 1.85 24.42 -13.99
C ALA A 161 3.03 23.71 -13.30
N LEU A 162 2.88 23.33 -12.03
CA LEU A 162 3.95 22.68 -11.25
C LEU A 162 4.18 21.21 -11.65
N ARG A 163 3.18 20.58 -12.28
CA ARG A 163 3.27 19.18 -12.75
C ARG A 163 4.31 18.95 -13.85
N LYS A 164 4.88 20.02 -14.41
CA LYS A 164 5.97 19.95 -15.41
C LYS A 164 7.34 19.67 -14.80
N SER A 165 7.51 19.85 -13.49
CA SER A 165 8.78 19.52 -12.82
C SER A 165 8.98 18.01 -12.68
N TRP A 166 10.22 17.56 -12.47
CA TRP A 166 10.54 16.12 -12.47
C TRP A 166 9.85 15.35 -11.35
N VAL A 167 9.74 15.91 -10.13
CA VAL A 167 9.11 15.22 -8.98
C VAL A 167 7.64 14.91 -9.25
N PRO A 168 6.77 15.87 -9.60
CA PRO A 168 5.37 15.55 -9.91
C PRO A 168 5.21 14.68 -11.15
N ARG A 169 6.08 14.80 -12.16
CA ARG A 169 6.06 13.87 -13.31
C ARG A 169 6.30 12.43 -12.86
N PHE A 170 7.33 12.21 -12.04
CA PHE A 170 7.59 10.90 -11.46
C PHE A 170 6.39 10.39 -10.66
N ILE A 171 5.84 11.21 -9.75
CA ILE A 171 4.67 10.83 -8.94
C ILE A 171 3.46 10.51 -9.83
N GLY A 172 3.22 11.27 -10.90
CA GLY A 172 2.13 11.03 -11.84
C GLY A 172 2.31 9.76 -12.67
N ILE A 173 3.50 9.54 -13.23
CA ILE A 173 3.83 8.31 -14.00
C ILE A 173 3.77 7.09 -13.10
N PHE A 174 4.37 7.16 -11.90
CA PHE A 174 4.29 6.09 -10.92
C PHE A 174 2.84 5.83 -10.50
N GLY A 175 2.11 6.86 -10.07
CA GLY A 175 0.72 6.74 -9.68
C GLY A 175 -0.15 6.11 -10.76
N VAL A 176 -0.17 6.66 -11.97
CA VAL A 176 -1.09 6.26 -13.03
C VAL A 176 -0.60 5.05 -13.83
N CYS A 177 0.61 5.10 -14.37
CA CYS A 177 1.10 4.05 -15.26
C CYS A 177 1.51 2.80 -14.49
N VAL A 178 2.25 2.94 -13.38
CA VAL A 178 2.65 1.76 -12.59
C VAL A 178 1.44 1.17 -11.87
N GLY A 179 0.51 1.99 -11.38
CA GLY A 179 -0.77 1.51 -10.84
C GLY A 179 -1.55 0.64 -11.83
N ALA A 180 -1.70 1.14 -13.06
CA ALA A 180 -2.36 0.42 -14.16
C ALA A 180 -1.68 -0.93 -14.50
N LEU A 181 -0.35 -0.99 -14.39
CA LEU A 181 0.41 -2.20 -14.69
C LEU A 181 0.39 -3.22 -13.54
N MET A 182 0.33 -2.78 -12.29
CA MET A 182 0.63 -3.65 -11.14
C MET A 182 -0.60 -4.27 -10.47
N HIS A 183 -1.78 -3.66 -10.55
CA HIS A 183 -2.95 -4.18 -9.84
C HIS A 183 -4.28 -3.98 -10.58
N ALA A 184 -5.07 -5.05 -10.67
CA ALA A 184 -6.38 -5.05 -11.35
C ALA A 184 -7.41 -4.09 -10.71
N TYR A 185 -7.29 -3.77 -9.43
CA TYR A 185 -8.21 -2.88 -8.72
C TYR A 185 -7.83 -1.40 -8.83
N TYR A 186 -6.70 -1.08 -9.46
CA TYR A 186 -6.22 0.29 -9.57
C TYR A 186 -7.20 1.25 -10.27
N PRO A 187 -7.92 0.89 -11.36
CA PRO A 187 -8.87 1.80 -12.00
C PRO A 187 -9.97 2.30 -11.06
N LEU A 188 -10.46 1.46 -10.14
CA LEU A 188 -11.42 1.87 -9.12
C LEU A 188 -10.85 3.00 -8.26
N MET A 189 -9.62 2.82 -7.76
CA MET A 189 -8.93 3.83 -6.96
C MET A 189 -8.68 5.11 -7.75
N LEU A 190 -8.27 4.99 -9.02
CA LEU A 190 -8.07 6.13 -9.92
C LEU A 190 -9.35 6.94 -10.08
N VAL A 191 -10.50 6.31 -10.36
CA VAL A 191 -11.79 7.00 -10.51
C VAL A 191 -12.17 7.73 -9.22
N ILE A 192 -12.04 7.07 -8.07
CA ILE A 192 -12.33 7.67 -6.75
C ILE A 192 -11.46 8.90 -6.49
N ILE A 193 -10.15 8.79 -6.73
CA ILE A 193 -9.19 9.87 -6.49
C ILE A 193 -9.39 11.02 -7.48
N LEU A 194 -9.72 10.73 -8.75
CA LEU A 194 -10.04 11.74 -9.75
C LEU A 194 -11.31 12.51 -9.35
N PHE A 195 -12.38 11.79 -8.99
CA PHE A 195 -13.61 12.39 -8.51
C PHE A 195 -13.37 13.30 -7.30
N PHE A 196 -12.63 12.82 -6.31
CA PHE A 196 -12.23 13.59 -5.14
C PHE A 196 -11.43 14.86 -5.53
N SER A 197 -10.41 14.69 -6.37
CA SER A 197 -9.47 15.75 -6.72
C SER A 197 -10.11 16.84 -7.58
N VAL A 198 -10.96 16.46 -8.54
CA VAL A 198 -11.76 17.41 -9.33
C VAL A 198 -12.73 18.15 -8.42
N SER A 199 -13.51 17.45 -7.61
CA SER A 199 -14.50 18.06 -6.71
C SER A 199 -13.86 19.06 -5.77
N LYS A 200 -12.71 18.70 -5.20
CA LYS A 200 -11.88 19.61 -4.39
C LYS A 200 -11.39 20.80 -5.20
N ALA A 201 -10.83 20.60 -6.39
CA ALA A 201 -10.27 21.68 -7.21
C ALA A 201 -11.35 22.68 -7.65
N VAL A 202 -12.57 22.21 -7.94
CA VAL A 202 -13.73 23.06 -8.21
C VAL A 202 -14.13 23.86 -6.96
N ARG A 203 -14.25 23.18 -5.81
CA ARG A 203 -14.63 23.83 -4.54
C ARG A 203 -13.61 24.88 -4.09
N ASP A 204 -12.32 24.60 -4.26
CA ASP A 204 -11.24 25.51 -3.87
C ASP A 204 -11.01 26.62 -4.92
N GLY A 205 -11.78 26.65 -6.02
CA GLY A 205 -11.67 27.67 -7.09
C GLY A 205 -10.44 27.53 -7.98
N PHE A 206 -9.67 26.44 -7.86
CA PHE A 206 -8.50 26.18 -8.69
C PHE A 206 -8.87 25.73 -10.11
N LEU A 207 -10.08 25.20 -10.30
CA LEU A 207 -10.56 24.72 -11.57
C LEU A 207 -11.71 25.59 -12.07
N GLN A 208 -11.48 26.30 -13.18
CA GLN A 208 -12.55 27.00 -13.89
C GLN A 208 -13.54 25.99 -14.49
N ARG A 209 -14.82 26.33 -14.52
CA ARG A 209 -15.92 25.50 -15.08
C ARG A 209 -15.93 25.45 -16.61
N ASN A 210 -14.76 25.28 -17.23
CA ASN A 210 -14.63 25.11 -18.67
C ASN A 210 -13.89 23.81 -19.01
N THR A 211 -14.22 23.24 -20.17
CA THR A 211 -13.72 21.93 -20.61
C THR A 211 -12.20 21.90 -20.74
N ARG A 212 -11.58 23.00 -21.22
CA ARG A 212 -10.13 23.07 -21.40
C ARG A 212 -9.38 22.98 -20.06
N SER A 213 -9.83 23.72 -19.05
CA SER A 213 -9.24 23.69 -17.72
C SER A 213 -9.42 22.32 -17.08
N PHE A 214 -10.61 21.72 -17.24
CA PHE A 214 -10.89 20.36 -16.78
C PHE A 214 -9.95 19.33 -17.41
N LEU A 215 -9.82 19.29 -18.74
CA LEU A 215 -8.92 18.37 -19.44
C LEU A 215 -7.44 18.58 -19.09
N THR A 216 -7.03 19.85 -18.93
CA THR A 216 -5.66 20.20 -18.49
C THR A 216 -5.40 19.72 -17.06
N PHE A 217 -6.40 19.84 -16.17
CA PHE A 217 -6.32 19.33 -14.81
C PHE A 217 -6.29 17.81 -14.77
N LEU A 218 -7.03 17.11 -15.64
CA LEU A 218 -6.98 15.65 -15.68
C LEU A 218 -5.61 15.12 -16.14
N ASN A 219 -4.89 15.86 -16.98
CA ASN A 219 -3.74 15.36 -17.74
C ASN A 219 -4.14 14.14 -18.59
N LEU A 220 -4.98 14.39 -19.59
CA LEU A 220 -5.51 13.36 -20.48
C LEU A 220 -4.44 12.45 -21.10
N PRO A 221 -3.28 12.95 -21.58
CA PRO A 221 -2.21 12.07 -22.06
C PRO A 221 -1.80 10.99 -21.06
N LEU A 222 -1.58 11.37 -19.79
CA LEU A 222 -1.19 10.42 -18.74
C LEU A 222 -2.30 9.38 -18.47
N LEU A 223 -3.56 9.81 -18.42
CA LEU A 223 -4.70 8.90 -18.21
C LEU A 223 -4.90 7.94 -19.38
N VAL A 224 -4.78 8.43 -20.63
CA VAL A 224 -4.87 7.59 -21.83
C VAL A 224 -3.73 6.58 -21.87
N THR A 225 -2.49 7.00 -21.56
CA THR A 225 -1.37 6.05 -21.44
C THR A 225 -1.64 4.99 -20.38
N GLY A 226 -2.10 5.38 -19.19
CA GLY A 226 -2.46 4.43 -18.14
C GLY A 226 -3.56 3.45 -18.56
N ALA A 227 -4.60 3.95 -19.23
CA ALA A 227 -5.70 3.11 -19.72
C ALA A 227 -5.23 2.11 -20.80
N ILE A 228 -4.40 2.55 -21.75
CA ILE A 228 -3.81 1.67 -22.78
C ILE A 228 -2.96 0.58 -22.11
N LEU A 229 -2.11 0.94 -21.15
CA LEU A 229 -1.29 -0.03 -20.42
C LEU A 229 -2.15 -1.03 -19.64
N TYR A 230 -3.16 -0.56 -18.91
CA TYR A 230 -4.08 -1.41 -18.16
C TYR A 230 -4.81 -2.41 -19.07
N LEU A 231 -5.37 -1.92 -20.18
CA LEU A 231 -6.12 -2.77 -21.12
C LEU A 231 -5.19 -3.74 -21.87
N ALA A 232 -4.01 -3.29 -22.28
CA ALA A 232 -3.04 -4.15 -22.94
C ALA A 232 -2.62 -5.32 -22.03
N VAL A 233 -2.16 -5.03 -20.80
CA VAL A 233 -1.80 -6.11 -19.87
C VAL A 233 -3.01 -6.95 -19.50
N GLY A 234 -4.16 -6.33 -19.22
CA GLY A 234 -5.39 -7.02 -18.85
C GLY A 234 -5.86 -8.02 -19.90
N ALA A 235 -5.82 -7.64 -21.18
CA ALA A 235 -6.18 -8.51 -22.30
C ALA A 235 -5.32 -9.79 -22.36
N PHE A 236 -4.04 -9.71 -21.96
CA PHE A 236 -3.14 -10.87 -21.94
C PHE A 236 -3.16 -11.66 -20.62
N THR A 237 -3.83 -11.17 -19.58
CA THR A 237 -3.75 -11.74 -18.23
C THR A 237 -5.13 -11.92 -17.60
N TRP A 238 -5.69 -10.96 -16.86
CA TRP A 238 -6.90 -11.20 -16.05
C TRP A 238 -8.25 -10.90 -16.73
N LEU A 239 -8.32 -10.22 -17.88
CA LEU A 239 -9.60 -9.82 -18.50
C LEU A 239 -10.24 -10.90 -19.40
N ARG A 240 -9.64 -12.09 -19.52
CA ARG A 240 -10.06 -13.12 -20.49
C ARG A 240 -11.20 -14.03 -20.02
N GLY A 241 -11.67 -13.86 -18.77
CA GLY A 241 -12.77 -14.64 -18.23
C GLY A 241 -13.21 -14.15 -16.87
N THR A 242 -14.43 -14.52 -16.47
CA THR A 242 -14.93 -14.32 -15.10
C THR A 242 -14.77 -15.63 -14.35
N PRO A 243 -13.86 -15.72 -13.37
CA PRO A 243 -13.82 -16.90 -12.52
C PRO A 243 -15.15 -17.03 -11.77
N GLU A 244 -15.68 -18.24 -11.71
CA GLU A 244 -16.76 -18.59 -10.80
C GLU A 244 -16.14 -19.11 -9.51
N PHE A 245 -16.47 -18.44 -8.41
CA PHE A 245 -16.05 -18.87 -7.09
C PHE A 245 -17.25 -19.50 -6.38
N GLY A 246 -16.99 -20.48 -5.52
CA GLY A 246 -18.00 -21.14 -4.69
C GLY A 246 -17.61 -21.06 -3.21
N TYR A 247 -16.94 -19.98 -2.82
CA TYR A 247 -16.42 -19.81 -1.47
C TYR A 247 -17.42 -19.07 -0.60
N ASP A 248 -17.39 -19.34 0.71
CA ASP A 248 -18.04 -18.47 1.68
C ASP A 248 -17.26 -17.13 1.77
N PRO A 249 -17.86 -15.98 1.38
CA PRO A 249 -17.17 -14.69 1.39
C PRO A 249 -16.62 -14.30 2.77
N PHE A 250 -17.20 -14.80 3.86
CA PHE A 250 -16.81 -14.45 5.22
C PHE A 250 -15.88 -15.48 5.87
N GLN A 251 -15.51 -16.56 5.18
CA GLN A 251 -14.72 -17.67 5.74
C GLN A 251 -13.43 -17.19 6.43
N SER A 252 -12.72 -16.23 5.84
CA SER A 252 -11.48 -15.64 6.35
C SER A 252 -11.69 -14.71 7.56
N LEU A 253 -12.88 -14.14 7.70
CA LEU A 253 -13.23 -13.13 8.70
C LEU A 253 -14.17 -13.67 9.79
N GLY A 254 -14.56 -14.94 9.66
CA GLY A 254 -15.46 -15.69 10.55
C GLY A 254 -16.93 -15.27 10.49
N SER A 255 -17.25 -14.00 10.22
CA SER A 255 -18.63 -13.50 10.17
C SER A 255 -18.73 -12.12 9.50
N PRO A 256 -19.95 -11.69 9.10
CA PRO A 256 -20.20 -10.31 8.65
C PRO A 256 -19.81 -9.25 9.70
N GLN A 257 -20.05 -9.53 10.98
CA GLN A 257 -19.66 -8.63 12.07
C GLN A 257 -18.13 -8.54 12.18
N GLY A 258 -17.43 -9.68 12.06
CA GLY A 258 -15.97 -9.74 12.02
C GLY A 258 -15.39 -8.94 10.85
N ALA A 259 -16.06 -8.95 9.69
CA ALA A 259 -15.66 -8.14 8.54
C ALA A 259 -15.77 -6.63 8.80
N VAL A 260 -16.87 -6.18 9.42
CA VAL A 260 -17.05 -4.76 9.80
C VAL A 260 -16.03 -4.34 10.86
N GLN A 261 -15.79 -5.19 11.86
CA GLN A 261 -14.79 -4.92 12.90
C GLN A 261 -13.39 -4.80 12.31
N SER A 262 -13.01 -5.72 11.42
CA SER A 262 -11.71 -5.71 10.75
C SER A 262 -11.57 -4.49 9.85
N LEU A 263 -12.61 -4.14 9.09
CA LEU A 263 -12.64 -2.95 8.25
C LEU A 263 -12.34 -1.68 9.06
N ILE A 264 -13.02 -1.51 10.20
CA ILE A 264 -12.81 -0.36 11.08
C ILE A 264 -11.42 -0.42 11.72
N ARG A 265 -11.06 -1.57 12.30
CA ARG A 265 -9.75 -1.77 12.93
C ARG A 265 -8.62 -1.42 11.97
N ASP A 266 -8.66 -1.89 10.73
CA ASP A 266 -7.53 -1.72 9.81
C ASP A 266 -7.42 -0.28 9.27
N HIS A 267 -8.54 0.42 9.04
CA HIS A 267 -8.50 1.83 8.62
C HIS A 267 -8.08 2.77 9.76
N PHE A 268 -8.32 2.38 11.00
CA PHE A 268 -8.09 3.20 12.19
C PHE A 268 -7.09 2.59 13.17
N SER A 269 -6.27 1.61 12.74
CA SER A 269 -5.41 0.80 13.64
C SER A 269 -4.52 1.67 14.53
N THR A 270 -3.98 2.75 13.96
CA THR A 270 -3.17 3.76 14.67
C THR A 270 -3.86 4.38 15.91
N ILE A 271 -5.18 4.31 15.99
CA ILE A 271 -6.02 4.89 17.05
C ILE A 271 -6.91 3.81 17.70
N TRP A 272 -6.97 2.59 17.15
CA TRP A 272 -7.92 1.55 17.53
C TRP A 272 -7.35 0.52 18.52
N ASP A 273 -6.03 0.30 18.53
CA ASP A 273 -5.37 -0.75 19.34
C ASP A 273 -5.66 -0.68 20.85
N TRP A 274 -6.17 0.47 21.32
CA TRP A 274 -6.53 0.71 22.72
C TRP A 274 -8.05 0.85 22.77
N SER A 275 -8.75 -0.23 23.14
CA SER A 275 -10.21 -0.30 23.25
C SER A 275 -10.87 1.04 23.65
N ASN A 276 -11.59 1.64 22.71
CA ASN A 276 -12.33 2.92 22.83
C ASN A 276 -11.54 4.24 22.76
N THR A 277 -10.21 4.26 22.52
CA THR A 277 -9.47 5.54 22.39
C THR A 277 -9.93 6.40 21.20
N TRP A 278 -10.42 5.77 20.13
CA TRP A 278 -11.02 6.49 19.02
C TRP A 278 -12.27 7.28 19.46
N ILE A 279 -13.08 6.75 20.40
CA ILE A 279 -14.25 7.45 20.94
C ILE A 279 -13.80 8.71 21.67
N VAL A 280 -12.77 8.60 22.51
CA VAL A 280 -12.17 9.74 23.22
C VAL A 280 -11.68 10.79 22.22
N LEU A 281 -10.98 10.38 21.16
CA LEU A 281 -10.51 11.30 20.14
C LEU A 281 -11.65 12.01 19.41
N VAL A 282 -12.72 11.28 19.05
CA VAL A 282 -13.92 11.86 18.43
C VAL A 282 -14.58 12.86 19.38
N LEU A 283 -14.75 12.52 20.66
CA LEU A 283 -15.30 13.42 21.68
C LEU A 283 -14.44 14.69 21.83
N VAL A 284 -13.11 14.53 21.91
CA VAL A 284 -12.16 15.66 21.98
C VAL A 284 -12.29 16.55 20.74
N VAL A 285 -12.44 15.98 19.54
CA VAL A 285 -12.68 16.74 18.30
C VAL A 285 -14.00 17.51 18.38
N VAL A 286 -15.10 16.86 18.77
CA VAL A 286 -16.44 17.49 18.84
C VAL A 286 -16.46 18.63 19.86
N ILE A 287 -15.90 18.41 21.06
CA ILE A 287 -15.78 19.42 22.12
C ILE A 287 -14.93 20.59 21.62
N SER A 288 -13.77 20.30 21.03
CA SER A 288 -12.85 21.33 20.52
C SER A 288 -13.47 22.17 19.41
N LEU A 289 -14.23 21.54 18.50
CA LEU A 289 -14.98 22.24 17.45
C LEU A 289 -16.08 23.12 18.04
N SER A 290 -16.80 22.62 19.05
CA SER A 290 -17.85 23.37 19.75
C SER A 290 -17.28 24.59 20.48
N LEU A 291 -16.19 24.42 21.23
CA LEU A 291 -15.46 25.50 21.89
C LEU A 291 -14.85 26.49 20.89
N GLY A 292 -14.35 25.99 19.77
CA GLY A 292 -13.87 26.77 18.64
C GLY A 292 -14.98 27.43 17.81
N ARG A 293 -16.26 27.27 18.20
CA ARG A 293 -17.46 27.77 17.49
C ARG A 293 -17.46 27.41 16.01
N PHE A 294 -17.02 26.19 15.69
CA PHE A 294 -16.94 25.65 14.33
C PHE A 294 -16.11 26.49 13.35
N ARG A 295 -15.18 27.31 13.87
CA ARG A 295 -14.25 28.09 13.03
C ARG A 295 -13.34 27.15 12.24
N GLY A 296 -13.31 27.34 10.92
CA GLY A 296 -12.43 26.57 10.02
C GLY A 296 -12.97 25.21 9.57
N VAL A 297 -14.19 24.82 9.95
CA VAL A 297 -14.80 23.52 9.58
C VAL A 297 -14.86 23.28 8.07
N GLY A 298 -15.04 24.33 7.26
CA GLY A 298 -15.03 24.20 5.79
C GLY A 298 -13.73 23.59 5.23
N ARG A 299 -12.60 23.73 5.94
CA ARG A 299 -11.32 23.13 5.54
C ARG A 299 -11.23 21.64 5.86
N LEU A 300 -12.00 21.18 6.85
CA LEU A 300 -12.06 19.79 7.28
C LEU A 300 -12.87 18.92 6.33
N ALA A 301 -13.75 19.51 5.51
CA ALA A 301 -14.60 18.76 4.59
C ALA A 301 -13.80 17.93 3.57
N ALA A 302 -12.64 18.41 3.11
CA ALA A 302 -11.85 17.65 2.13
C ALA A 302 -11.13 16.42 2.74
N PRO A 303 -10.40 16.51 3.86
CA PRO A 303 -9.86 15.32 4.49
C PRO A 303 -10.95 14.35 4.96
N LEU A 304 -12.10 14.83 5.46
CA LEU A 304 -13.24 13.95 5.79
C LEU A 304 -13.80 13.25 4.57
N ALA A 305 -14.02 13.96 3.46
CA ALA A 305 -14.47 13.34 2.21
C ALA A 305 -13.48 12.28 1.71
N LEU A 306 -12.16 12.54 1.80
CA LEU A 306 -11.15 11.55 1.45
C LEU A 306 -11.22 10.32 2.37
N LEU A 307 -11.41 10.50 3.68
CA LEU A 307 -11.55 9.41 4.64
C LEU A 307 -12.80 8.55 4.35
N PHE A 308 -13.93 9.18 4.06
CA PHE A 308 -15.15 8.47 3.67
C PHE A 308 -14.99 7.71 2.36
N LEU A 309 -14.35 8.31 1.35
CA LEU A 309 -14.05 7.63 0.09
C LEU A 309 -13.05 6.49 0.26
N ALA A 310 -12.09 6.63 1.17
CA ALA A 310 -11.13 5.59 1.49
C ALA A 310 -11.82 4.35 2.10
N VAL A 311 -12.63 4.53 3.14
CA VAL A 311 -13.43 3.43 3.73
C VAL A 311 -14.46 2.90 2.73
N GLY A 312 -15.12 3.78 1.99
CA GLY A 312 -16.10 3.43 0.96
C GLY A 312 -15.49 2.59 -0.16
N SER A 313 -14.23 2.83 -0.55
CA SER A 313 -13.54 2.02 -1.55
C SER A 313 -13.37 0.56 -1.09
N SER A 314 -12.98 0.37 0.17
CA SER A 314 -12.85 -0.94 0.80
C SER A 314 -14.20 -1.66 0.88
N PHE A 315 -15.27 -0.94 1.21
CA PHE A 315 -16.63 -1.47 1.18
C PHE A 315 -17.06 -1.91 -0.23
N VAL A 316 -16.78 -1.11 -1.25
CA VAL A 316 -17.12 -1.44 -2.65
C VAL A 316 -16.38 -2.70 -3.11
N VAL A 317 -15.10 -2.86 -2.76
CA VAL A 317 -14.35 -4.08 -3.11
C VAL A 317 -14.85 -5.31 -2.34
N SER A 318 -15.21 -5.15 -1.07
CA SER A 318 -15.86 -6.22 -0.29
C SER A 318 -17.20 -6.62 -0.88
N LEU A 319 -18.03 -5.65 -1.29
CA LEU A 319 -19.31 -5.90 -1.95
C LEU A 319 -19.11 -6.62 -3.29
N ALA A 320 -18.13 -6.20 -4.09
CA ALA A 320 -17.80 -6.88 -5.34
C ALA A 320 -17.35 -8.33 -5.12
N SER A 321 -16.60 -8.61 -4.04
CA SER A 321 -16.20 -9.97 -3.67
C SER A 321 -17.39 -10.81 -3.21
N TYR A 322 -18.25 -10.24 -2.36
CA TYR A 322 -19.49 -10.86 -1.89
C TYR A 322 -20.42 -11.24 -3.06
N LEU A 323 -20.63 -10.33 -4.01
CA LEU A 323 -21.49 -10.57 -5.20
C LEU A 323 -20.91 -11.59 -6.18
N ARG A 324 -19.67 -12.05 -5.97
CA ARG A 324 -18.97 -13.02 -6.81
C ARG A 324 -18.65 -14.31 -6.06
N ASP A 325 -19.24 -14.51 -4.87
CA ASP A 325 -18.96 -15.66 -3.99
C ASP A 325 -17.45 -15.86 -3.75
N TYR A 326 -16.72 -14.74 -3.69
CA TYR A 326 -15.29 -14.69 -3.42
C TYR A 326 -15.02 -14.22 -1.99
N TRP A 327 -13.91 -14.68 -1.43
CA TRP A 327 -13.43 -14.28 -0.12
C TRP A 327 -13.27 -12.76 0.01
N ILE A 328 -13.86 -12.20 1.05
CA ILE A 328 -13.54 -10.84 1.51
C ILE A 328 -12.25 -10.94 2.32
N MET A 329 -11.24 -10.17 1.93
CA MET A 329 -9.96 -10.20 2.61
C MET A 329 -9.46 -8.80 2.92
N GLU A 330 -8.86 -8.64 4.09
CA GLU A 330 -8.32 -7.37 4.57
C GLU A 330 -7.29 -6.78 3.57
N ARG A 331 -6.54 -7.64 2.87
CA ARG A 331 -5.54 -7.23 1.86
C ARG A 331 -6.14 -6.48 0.67
N GLN A 332 -7.44 -6.61 0.42
CA GLN A 332 -8.15 -5.86 -0.61
C GLN A 332 -8.34 -4.38 -0.23
N TRP A 333 -8.17 -4.03 1.04
CA TRP A 333 -8.43 -2.70 1.59
C TRP A 333 -7.17 -1.82 1.69
N VAL A 334 -5.99 -2.33 1.37
CA VAL A 334 -4.69 -1.64 1.55
C VAL A 334 -4.65 -0.23 0.95
N ALA A 335 -5.31 -0.02 -0.18
CA ALA A 335 -5.39 1.27 -0.84
C ALA A 335 -6.26 2.26 -0.04
N GLY A 336 -7.40 1.80 0.46
CA GLY A 336 -8.27 2.54 1.37
C GLY A 336 -7.56 2.86 2.68
N ILE A 337 -6.87 1.90 3.29
CA ILE A 337 -6.10 2.11 4.53
C ILE A 337 -5.00 3.17 4.35
N ALA A 338 -4.27 3.13 3.24
CA ALA A 338 -3.24 4.12 2.93
C ALA A 338 -3.82 5.53 2.71
N LEU A 339 -4.91 5.66 1.95
CA LEU A 339 -5.60 6.94 1.76
C LEU A 339 -6.22 7.45 3.06
N GLY A 340 -6.79 6.56 3.88
CA GLY A 340 -7.34 6.87 5.19
C GLY A 340 -6.29 7.42 6.14
N SER A 341 -5.09 6.82 6.16
CA SER A 341 -3.94 7.30 6.92
C SER A 341 -3.55 8.73 6.54
N VAL A 342 -3.46 9.03 5.23
CA VAL A 342 -3.19 10.38 4.73
C VAL A 342 -4.32 11.35 5.10
N ALA A 343 -5.58 10.92 4.99
CA ALA A 343 -6.76 11.72 5.31
C ALA A 343 -6.82 12.10 6.79
N LEU A 344 -6.53 11.16 7.70
CA LEU A 344 -6.50 11.37 9.14
C LEU A 344 -5.42 12.40 9.53
N VAL A 345 -4.19 12.21 9.09
CA VAL A 345 -3.11 13.17 9.40
C VAL A 345 -3.43 14.54 8.81
N TRP A 346 -4.03 14.61 7.62
CA TRP A 346 -4.45 15.86 7.01
C TRP A 346 -5.58 16.54 7.78
N PHE A 347 -6.57 15.79 8.29
CA PHE A 347 -7.65 16.32 9.12
C PHE A 347 -7.09 17.04 10.36
N PHE A 348 -6.21 16.39 11.10
CA PHE A 348 -5.61 16.97 12.31
C PHE A 348 -4.64 18.13 11.99
N ALA A 349 -3.96 18.09 10.85
CA ALA A 349 -3.13 19.20 10.39
C ALA A 349 -3.95 20.46 10.07
N GLU A 350 -5.14 20.31 9.47
CA GLU A 350 -6.05 21.44 9.24
C GLU A 350 -6.67 21.96 10.54
N LEU A 351 -7.03 21.10 11.48
CA LEU A 351 -7.49 21.50 12.82
C LEU A 351 -6.44 22.35 13.54
N TYR A 352 -5.20 21.87 13.58
CA TYR A 352 -4.08 22.60 14.18
C TYR A 352 -3.87 23.97 13.51
N LYS A 353 -3.94 24.03 12.18
CA LYS A 353 -3.79 25.26 11.41
C LYS A 353 -4.95 26.23 11.65
N ALA A 354 -6.17 25.74 11.81
CA ALA A 354 -7.33 26.55 12.18
C ALA A 354 -7.16 27.16 13.58
N GLY A 355 -6.74 26.36 14.56
CA GLY A 355 -6.43 26.85 15.91
C GLY A 355 -5.24 27.82 15.95
N SER A 356 -4.26 27.64 15.06
CA SER A 356 -3.11 28.55 14.93
C SER A 356 -3.50 29.93 14.41
N ARG A 357 -4.49 30.01 13.53
CA ARG A 357 -4.95 31.28 12.92
C ARG A 357 -5.93 32.06 13.77
N THR A 358 -6.63 31.36 14.66
CA THR A 358 -7.70 31.93 15.50
C THR A 358 -7.28 32.09 16.95
N ASP A 359 -6.01 31.80 17.26
CA ASP A 359 -5.45 31.71 18.61
C ASP A 359 -6.28 30.86 19.59
N SER A 360 -7.07 29.92 19.06
CA SER A 360 -7.85 28.98 19.85
C SER A 360 -6.99 27.76 20.16
N TRP A 361 -6.50 27.68 21.39
CA TRP A 361 -5.79 26.49 21.88
C TRP A 361 -6.68 25.24 21.84
N ALA A 362 -7.99 25.38 22.08
CA ALA A 362 -8.95 24.27 22.04
C ALA A 362 -8.91 23.53 20.70
N LEU A 363 -8.84 24.24 19.56
CA LEU A 363 -8.75 23.62 18.23
C LEU A 363 -7.42 22.90 17.96
N ARG A 364 -6.37 23.16 18.77
CA ARG A 364 -5.06 22.49 18.66
C ARG A 364 -4.99 21.22 19.51
N VAL A 365 -5.80 21.10 20.57
CA VAL A 365 -5.81 19.94 21.47
C VAL A 365 -6.00 18.60 20.72
N PRO A 366 -6.99 18.44 19.81
CA PRO A 366 -7.17 17.17 19.11
C PRO A 366 -5.96 16.74 18.30
N ALA A 367 -5.24 17.71 17.72
CA ALA A 367 -4.02 17.44 16.96
C ALA A 367 -2.89 16.90 17.85
N PHE A 368 -2.73 17.43 19.06
CA PHE A 368 -1.75 16.91 20.03
C PHE A 368 -2.14 15.54 20.56
N VAL A 369 -3.42 15.33 20.89
CA VAL A 369 -3.93 14.02 21.33
C VAL A 369 -3.73 12.98 20.23
N PHE A 370 -4.08 13.30 18.98
CA PHE A 370 -3.84 12.41 17.84
C PHE A 370 -2.36 12.09 17.64
N ALA A 371 -1.47 13.09 17.72
CA ALA A 371 -0.04 12.87 17.58
C ALA A 371 0.52 11.97 18.68
N ALA A 372 0.06 12.13 19.93
CA ALA A 372 0.44 11.26 21.05
C ALA A 372 -0.04 9.82 20.84
N LEU A 373 -1.31 9.62 20.45
CA LEU A 373 -1.85 8.29 20.15
C LEU A 373 -1.10 7.62 18.98
N ALA A 374 -0.79 8.37 17.93
CA ALA A 374 -0.02 7.87 16.80
C ALA A 374 1.40 7.44 17.19
N LEU A 375 2.06 8.19 18.09
CA LEU A 375 3.37 7.80 18.62
C LEU A 375 3.30 6.54 19.48
N ILE A 376 2.26 6.40 20.32
CA ILE A 376 2.04 5.21 21.16
C ILE A 376 1.77 3.98 20.30
N SER A 377 0.88 4.08 19.31
CA SER A 377 0.60 2.98 18.38
C SER A 377 1.82 2.62 17.53
N CYS A 378 2.54 3.62 17.01
CA CYS A 378 3.81 3.39 16.30
C CYS A 378 4.83 2.67 17.19
N TYR A 379 4.96 3.05 18.45
CA TYR A 379 5.84 2.36 19.39
C TYR A 379 5.43 0.89 19.55
N GLY A 380 4.14 0.61 19.78
CA GLY A 380 3.62 -0.75 19.88
C GLY A 380 3.88 -1.59 18.62
N ALA A 381 3.59 -1.04 17.45
CA ALA A 381 3.83 -1.68 16.16
C ALA A 381 5.32 -1.97 15.92
N VAL A 382 6.20 -1.01 16.25
CA VAL A 382 7.66 -1.19 16.15
C VAL A 382 8.15 -2.30 17.06
N GLN A 383 7.68 -2.36 18.32
CA GLN A 383 8.05 -3.43 19.24
C GLN A 383 7.58 -4.80 18.73
N GLY A 384 6.33 -4.89 18.26
CA GLY A 384 5.80 -6.12 17.66
C GLY A 384 6.61 -6.58 16.45
N GLN A 385 6.98 -5.64 15.58
CA GLN A 385 7.80 -5.94 14.39
C GLN A 385 9.23 -6.35 14.75
N ILE A 386 9.86 -5.75 15.76
CA ILE A 386 11.17 -6.18 16.27
C ILE A 386 11.10 -7.62 16.77
N SER A 387 10.08 -7.96 17.57
CA SER A 387 9.89 -9.34 18.05
C SER A 387 9.69 -10.32 16.90
N MET A 388 8.90 -9.97 15.89
CA MET A 388 8.73 -10.83 14.70
C MET A 388 10.03 -11.01 13.91
N LEU A 389 10.85 -9.96 13.75
CA LEU A 389 12.16 -10.06 13.10
C LEU A 389 13.11 -11.01 13.85
N GLN A 390 13.01 -11.07 15.18
CA GLN A 390 13.78 -12.05 15.97
C GLN A 390 13.32 -13.48 15.68
N SER A 391 12.01 -13.74 15.67
CA SER A 391 11.46 -15.05 15.31
C SER A 391 11.82 -15.46 13.88
N TYR A 392 11.84 -14.52 12.94
CA TYR A 392 12.29 -14.78 11.56
C TYR A 392 13.76 -15.14 11.50
N ARG A 393 14.61 -14.50 12.30
CA ARG A 393 16.03 -14.85 12.39
C ARG A 393 16.21 -16.28 12.91
N GLU A 394 15.48 -16.68 13.94
CA GLU A 394 15.52 -18.05 14.47
C GLU A 394 15.06 -19.08 13.43
N ALA A 395 13.93 -18.81 12.75
CA ALA A 395 13.44 -19.67 11.67
C ALA A 395 14.46 -19.80 10.53
N LYS A 396 15.12 -18.69 10.17
CA LYS A 396 16.19 -18.69 9.15
C LYS A 396 17.37 -19.57 9.57
N LEU A 397 17.83 -19.46 10.82
CA LEU A 397 18.93 -20.29 11.33
C LEU A 397 18.56 -21.77 11.33
N ALA A 398 17.31 -22.11 11.68
CA ALA A 398 16.82 -23.48 11.60
C ALA A 398 16.86 -24.04 10.17
N LEU A 399 16.43 -23.24 9.18
CA LEU A 399 16.50 -23.60 7.76
C LEU A 399 17.94 -23.73 7.25
N GLU A 400 18.84 -22.84 7.66
CA GLU A 400 20.27 -22.89 7.32
C GLU A 400 20.96 -24.13 7.93
N SER A 401 20.45 -24.64 9.05
CA SER A 401 20.99 -25.84 9.72
C SER A 401 20.49 -27.17 9.16
N ASP A 402 19.47 -27.16 8.29
CA ASP A 402 18.91 -28.38 7.72
C ASP A 402 19.83 -28.94 6.62
N THR A 403 20.37 -30.14 6.86
CA THR A 403 21.30 -30.84 5.97
C THR A 403 20.63 -31.87 5.05
N ARG A 404 19.30 -32.04 5.10
CA ARG A 404 18.58 -33.03 4.29
C ARG A 404 18.74 -32.76 2.79
N THR A 405 18.93 -33.79 1.98
CA THR A 405 18.97 -33.64 0.52
C THR A 405 17.58 -33.29 -0.03
N LEU A 406 17.50 -32.79 -1.26
CA LEU A 406 16.22 -32.52 -1.91
C LEU A 406 15.34 -33.78 -1.97
N ASP A 407 15.93 -34.93 -2.28
CA ASP A 407 15.22 -36.21 -2.35
C ASP A 407 14.66 -36.63 -0.97
N GLN A 408 15.41 -36.39 0.11
CA GLN A 408 14.93 -36.61 1.48
C GLN A 408 13.73 -35.71 1.80
N LEU A 409 13.83 -34.41 1.51
CA LEU A 409 12.75 -33.45 1.74
C LEU A 409 11.45 -33.84 1.02
N ILE A 410 11.56 -34.31 -0.24
CA ILE A 410 10.42 -34.74 -1.05
C ILE A 410 9.84 -36.06 -0.53
N SER A 411 10.69 -37.06 -0.24
CA SER A 411 10.24 -38.38 0.24
C SER A 411 9.54 -38.32 1.60
N GLU A 412 9.98 -37.40 2.47
CA GLU A 412 9.34 -37.09 3.76
C GLU A 412 8.07 -36.24 3.63
N ARG A 413 7.68 -35.85 2.41
CA ARG A 413 6.51 -35.01 2.11
C ARG A 413 6.52 -33.67 2.85
N SER A 414 7.70 -33.05 2.94
CA SER A 414 7.82 -31.69 3.48
C SER A 414 6.95 -30.72 2.69
N GLU A 415 6.39 -29.71 3.37
CA GLU A 415 5.57 -28.70 2.69
C GLU A 415 6.40 -27.89 1.69
N TRP A 416 5.82 -27.57 0.53
CA TRP A 416 6.54 -26.84 -0.53
C TRP A 416 7.13 -25.49 -0.10
N PRO A 417 6.44 -24.65 0.70
CA PRO A 417 7.05 -23.44 1.23
C PRO A 417 8.30 -23.75 2.06
N TYR A 418 8.31 -24.83 2.85
CA TYR A 418 9.48 -25.22 3.61
C TYR A 418 10.66 -25.59 2.69
N ILE A 419 10.43 -26.43 1.67
CA ILE A 419 11.46 -26.82 0.68
C ILE A 419 12.02 -25.57 -0.04
N ALA A 420 11.15 -24.62 -0.40
CA ALA A 420 11.57 -23.37 -1.04
C ALA A 420 12.43 -22.50 -0.14
N ASN A 421 12.09 -22.45 1.15
CA ASN A 421 12.89 -21.76 2.15
C ASN A 421 14.26 -22.41 2.38
N ILE A 422 14.36 -23.74 2.33
CA ILE A 422 15.66 -24.43 2.31
C ILE A 422 16.47 -24.06 1.08
N ASN A 423 15.85 -23.99 -0.09
CA ASN A 423 16.53 -23.54 -1.31
C ASN A 423 17.05 -22.11 -1.17
N ILE A 424 16.23 -21.18 -0.64
CA ILE A 424 16.65 -19.80 -0.36
C ILE A 424 17.81 -19.75 0.64
N ALA A 425 17.77 -20.57 1.70
CA ALA A 425 18.81 -20.63 2.71
C ALA A 425 20.15 -21.14 2.15
N ARG A 426 20.09 -22.14 1.25
CA ARG A 426 21.26 -22.67 0.54
C ARG A 426 21.75 -21.76 -0.59
N GLY A 427 20.89 -20.90 -1.09
CA GLY A 427 21.18 -19.99 -2.20
C GLY A 427 21.36 -20.71 -3.53
N GLY A 428 21.96 -20.02 -4.49
CA GLY A 428 22.12 -20.52 -5.85
C GLY A 428 20.85 -20.35 -6.67
N GLN A 429 20.60 -21.26 -7.59
CA GLN A 429 19.49 -21.20 -8.52
C GLN A 429 18.20 -21.75 -7.89
N VAL A 430 17.03 -21.22 -8.29
CA VAL A 430 15.75 -21.83 -7.93
C VAL A 430 15.77 -23.30 -8.38
N TRP A 431 15.22 -24.26 -7.62
CA TRP A 431 15.29 -25.66 -8.01
C TRP A 431 14.23 -26.00 -9.07
N PRO A 432 14.55 -26.78 -10.12
CA PRO A 432 13.60 -27.12 -11.18
C PRO A 432 12.32 -27.81 -10.69
N ILE A 433 12.37 -28.52 -9.56
CA ILE A 433 11.21 -29.22 -8.98
C ILE A 433 10.02 -28.28 -8.70
N PHE A 434 10.27 -26.99 -8.40
CA PHE A 434 9.20 -26.04 -8.16
C PHE A 434 8.39 -25.75 -9.43
N THR A 435 9.02 -25.80 -10.61
CA THR A 435 8.32 -25.67 -11.89
C THR A 435 7.40 -26.87 -12.12
N GLU A 436 7.85 -28.09 -11.82
CA GLU A 436 7.01 -29.29 -11.90
C GLU A 436 5.84 -29.25 -10.90
N TRP A 437 6.13 -28.87 -9.66
CA TRP A 437 5.12 -28.70 -8.62
C TRP A 437 4.04 -27.71 -9.04
N TYR A 438 4.45 -26.54 -9.54
CA TYR A 438 3.52 -25.51 -9.97
C TYR A 438 2.64 -26.01 -11.12
N GLY A 439 3.23 -26.70 -12.11
CA GLY A 439 2.48 -27.30 -13.21
C GLY A 439 1.45 -28.33 -12.75
N ARG A 440 1.83 -29.27 -11.88
CA ARG A 440 0.96 -30.38 -11.46
C ARG A 440 -0.09 -29.99 -10.42
N GLN A 441 0.29 -29.18 -9.42
CA GLN A 441 -0.54 -28.93 -8.23
C GLN A 441 -1.15 -27.53 -8.21
N ALA A 442 -0.48 -26.53 -8.77
CA ALA A 442 -0.96 -25.15 -8.84
C ALA A 442 -1.67 -24.85 -10.18
N GLY A 443 -2.50 -25.79 -10.65
CA GLY A 443 -3.56 -25.52 -11.62
C GLY A 443 -3.19 -25.31 -13.09
N MET A 444 -2.09 -25.89 -13.59
CA MET A 444 -2.09 -26.30 -15.00
C MET A 444 -2.72 -27.69 -15.11
N ARG A 445 -4.02 -27.78 -14.86
CA ARG A 445 -4.79 -28.95 -15.29
C ARG A 445 -4.62 -29.05 -16.81
N GLU A 446 -4.20 -30.22 -17.28
CA GLU A 446 -4.15 -30.56 -18.70
C GLU A 446 -5.54 -30.29 -19.29
N ASN A 447 -5.63 -29.26 -20.14
CA ASN A 447 -6.61 -29.19 -21.21
C ASN A 447 -5.94 -29.76 -22.46
#